data_AF-A0A4R1BBJ1-F1
#
_entry.id   AF-A0A4R1BBJ1-F1
#
_cell.length_a   1.000
_cell.length_b   1.000
_cell.length_c   1.000
_cell.angle_alpha   90.00
_cell.angle_beta   90.00
_cell.angle_gamma   90.00
#
_symmetry.space_group_name_H-M   'P 1'
#
loop_
_entity.id
_entity.type
_entity.pdbx_description
1 polymer ?
#
loop_
_entity_poly.entity_id
_entity_poly.type
_entity_poly.pdbx_seq_one_letter_code
_entity_poly.pdbx_strand_id
1 'polypeptide(L)'
;MKKIMMAFLVALPIFASAQKVDVKDGKILVDGKEYALIERSHGDFTVRDLSGNEAIIIRSVRFQDPTTSYSQPIVFYAEFIFLNSKQKAESKDLYHRINKMAEVVVKAKLFKDGVIDEEAVSRYVLINGTPFSDRIRVR
;
A
#
# COMPACT_ATOMS: atom_id res chain seq x y z
N MET A 1 34.00 47.84 -19.66
CA MET A 1 33.84 46.67 -18.77
C MET A 1 32.36 46.31 -18.70
N LYS A 2 32.06 45.01 -18.52
CA LYS A 2 30.75 44.39 -18.23
C LYS A 2 29.69 44.39 -19.35
N LYS A 3 29.71 43.33 -20.16
CA LYS A 3 28.50 42.79 -20.80
C LYS A 3 27.84 41.86 -19.76
N ILE A 4 26.67 42.25 -19.27
CA ILE A 4 25.87 41.43 -18.35
C ILE A 4 25.18 40.36 -19.20
N MET A 5 25.67 39.12 -19.10
CA MET A 5 24.98 37.94 -19.62
C MET A 5 23.82 37.65 -18.68
N MET A 6 22.60 37.97 -19.12
CA MET A 6 21.37 37.62 -18.42
C MET A 6 21.03 36.17 -18.80
N ALA A 7 21.43 35.23 -17.95
CA ALA A 7 21.07 33.82 -18.09
C ALA A 7 19.58 33.65 -17.75
N PHE A 8 18.77 33.32 -18.76
CA PHE A 8 17.36 32.99 -18.61
C PHE A 8 17.24 31.61 -17.97
N LEU A 9 17.02 31.56 -16.65
CA LEU A 9 16.78 30.34 -15.91
C LEU A 9 15.37 29.83 -16.23
N VAL A 10 15.26 28.97 -17.26
CA VAL A 10 13.99 28.30 -17.57
C VAL A 10 13.74 27.26 -16.49
N ALA A 11 12.92 27.62 -15.49
CA ALA A 11 12.35 26.67 -14.55
C ALA A 11 11.37 25.77 -15.31
N LEU A 12 11.80 24.55 -15.66
CA LEU A 12 10.90 23.53 -16.18
C LEU A 12 9.94 23.13 -15.03
N PRO A 13 8.62 23.25 -15.19
CA PRO A 13 7.69 22.71 -14.22
C PRO A 13 7.83 21.19 -14.25
N ILE A 14 8.26 20.61 -13.12
CA ILE A 14 8.21 19.17 -12.90
C ILE A 14 6.72 18.83 -12.77
N PHE A 15 6.11 18.41 -13.88
CA PHE A 15 4.78 17.80 -13.85
C PHE A 15 4.91 16.48 -13.09
N ALA A 16 4.58 16.50 -11.81
CA ALA A 16 4.40 15.30 -11.01
C ALA A 16 3.11 14.61 -11.48
N SER A 17 3.19 13.87 -12.57
CA SER A 17 2.12 12.96 -12.98
C SER A 17 1.94 11.91 -11.89
N ALA A 18 0.74 11.84 -11.31
CA ALA A 18 0.41 10.80 -10.36
C ALA A 18 0.56 9.42 -11.04
N GLN A 19 1.34 8.52 -10.43
CA GLN A 19 1.56 7.17 -10.94
C GLN A 19 0.21 6.45 -11.08
N LYS A 20 -0.09 5.94 -12.28
CA LYS A 20 -1.31 5.20 -12.55
C LYS A 20 -1.12 3.75 -12.09
N VAL A 21 -1.92 3.33 -11.12
CA VAL A 21 -1.97 1.93 -10.65
C VAL A 21 -3.13 1.21 -11.32
N ASP A 22 -2.87 0.03 -11.87
CA ASP A 22 -3.87 -0.85 -12.46
C ASP A 22 -3.65 -2.30 -12.02
N VAL A 23 -4.68 -3.14 -12.12
CA VAL A 23 -4.56 -4.59 -11.90
C VAL A 23 -5.16 -5.32 -13.09
N LYS A 24 -4.32 -6.08 -13.79
CA LYS A 24 -4.73 -6.83 -14.98
C LYS A 24 -4.10 -8.21 -14.99
N ASP A 25 -4.91 -9.24 -15.24
CA ASP A 25 -4.45 -10.63 -15.37
C ASP A 25 -3.56 -11.10 -14.19
N GLY A 26 -3.93 -10.71 -12.96
CA GLY A 26 -3.18 -11.05 -11.75
C GLY A 26 -1.90 -10.24 -11.53
N LYS A 27 -1.68 -9.16 -12.29
CA LYS A 27 -0.50 -8.30 -12.20
C LYS A 27 -0.86 -6.91 -11.72
N ILE A 28 -0.11 -6.39 -10.75
CA ILE A 28 -0.12 -4.98 -10.39
C ILE A 28 0.75 -4.25 -11.41
N LEU A 29 0.17 -3.26 -12.08
CA LEU A 29 0.86 -2.43 -13.06
C LEU A 29 1.01 -1.01 -12.52
N VAL A 30 2.21 -0.43 -12.65
CA VAL A 30 2.49 0.99 -12.40
C VAL A 30 2.90 1.61 -13.72
N ASP A 31 2.08 2.53 -14.21
CA ASP A 31 2.25 3.17 -15.52
C ASP A 31 2.45 2.14 -16.66
N GLY A 32 1.72 1.02 -16.57
CA GLY A 32 1.77 -0.08 -17.53
C GLY A 32 2.93 -1.06 -17.36
N LYS A 33 3.85 -0.84 -16.42
CA LYS A 33 4.95 -1.76 -16.10
C LYS A 33 4.57 -2.68 -14.95
N GLU A 34 4.97 -3.94 -15.02
CA GLU A 34 4.74 -4.91 -13.94
C GLU A 34 5.49 -4.50 -12.68
N TYR A 35 4.77 -4.53 -11.55
CA TYR A 35 5.28 -4.12 -10.24
C TYR A 35 5.34 -5.28 -9.26
N ALA A 36 4.25 -6.05 -9.19
CA ALA A 36 4.13 -7.26 -8.39
C ALA A 36 2.97 -8.12 -8.93
N LEU A 37 2.80 -9.33 -8.42
CA LEU A 37 1.65 -10.18 -8.75
C LEU A 37 0.64 -10.13 -7.60
N ILE A 38 -0.65 -10.18 -7.91
CA ILE A 38 -1.73 -10.21 -6.92
C ILE A 38 -2.83 -11.16 -7.35
N GLU A 39 -3.25 -12.03 -6.43
CA GLU A 39 -4.37 -12.93 -6.62
C GLU A 39 -5.32 -12.86 -5.43
N ARG A 40 -6.57 -13.29 -5.65
CA ARG A 40 -7.56 -13.46 -4.60
C ARG A 40 -7.85 -14.95 -4.44
N SER A 41 -7.73 -15.46 -3.21
CA SER A 41 -7.99 -16.85 -2.88
C SER A 41 -8.73 -16.94 -1.55
N HIS A 42 -9.85 -17.66 -1.52
CA HIS A 42 -10.66 -17.90 -0.31
C HIS A 42 -11.02 -16.63 0.51
N GLY A 43 -11.15 -15.48 -0.15
CA GLY A 43 -11.51 -14.21 0.49
C GLY A 43 -10.32 -13.30 0.82
N ASP A 44 -9.12 -13.86 0.92
CA ASP A 44 -7.86 -13.16 1.14
C ASP A 44 -7.17 -12.80 -0.19
N PHE A 45 -6.25 -11.85 -0.15
CA PHE A 45 -5.35 -11.56 -1.27
C PHE A 45 -3.93 -12.00 -0.96
N THR A 46 -3.27 -12.61 -1.94
CA THR A 46 -1.86 -12.94 -1.87
C THR A 46 -1.12 -12.04 -2.84
N VAL A 47 -0.08 -11.36 -2.37
CA VAL A 47 0.82 -10.56 -3.20
C VAL A 47 2.16 -11.27 -3.26
N ARG A 48 2.63 -11.48 -4.49
CA ARG A 48 3.90 -12.14 -4.79
C ARG A 48 4.86 -11.18 -5.49
N ASP A 49 6.14 -11.45 -5.36
CA ASP A 49 7.15 -10.85 -6.23
C ASP A 49 6.97 -11.32 -7.69
N LEU A 50 7.68 -10.70 -8.63
CA LEU A 50 7.60 -11.07 -10.05
C LEU A 50 8.19 -12.45 -10.36
N SER A 51 8.93 -13.05 -9.42
CA SER A 51 9.44 -14.42 -9.51
C SER A 51 8.41 -15.45 -9.03
N GLY A 52 7.28 -15.01 -8.46
CA GLY A 52 6.21 -15.87 -7.95
C GLY A 52 6.34 -16.23 -6.47
N ASN A 53 7.29 -15.66 -5.72
CA ASN A 53 7.41 -15.93 -4.29
C ASN A 53 6.37 -15.13 -3.51
N GLU A 54 5.70 -15.78 -2.56
CA GLU A 54 4.73 -15.12 -1.68
C GLU A 54 5.43 -14.18 -0.70
N ALA A 55 4.92 -12.95 -0.64
CA ALA A 55 5.54 -11.89 0.16
C ALA A 55 4.55 -11.33 1.18
N ILE A 56 3.28 -11.17 0.81
CA ILE A 56 2.25 -10.54 1.64
C ILE A 56 0.93 -11.32 1.53
N ILE A 57 0.29 -11.58 2.67
CA ILE A 57 -1.12 -11.98 2.72
C ILE A 57 -1.94 -10.80 3.24
N ILE A 58 -3.02 -10.45 2.55
CA ILE A 58 -3.89 -9.35 2.90
C ILE A 58 -5.29 -9.89 3.22
N ARG A 59 -5.70 -9.75 4.47
CA ARG A 59 -6.99 -10.22 4.97
C ARG A 59 -7.93 -9.07 5.21
N SER A 60 -9.21 -9.23 4.87
CA SER A 60 -10.23 -8.28 5.29
C SER A 60 -10.74 -8.68 6.67
N VAL A 61 -10.56 -7.80 7.65
CA VAL A 61 -10.94 -8.04 9.03
C VAL A 61 -12.10 -7.12 9.41
N ARG A 62 -13.07 -7.70 10.12
CA ARG A 62 -14.23 -7.01 10.68
C ARG A 62 -13.97 -6.75 12.16
N PHE A 63 -14.12 -5.51 12.59
CA PHE A 63 -14.04 -5.13 13.99
C PHE A 63 -15.25 -4.33 14.41
N GLN A 64 -15.77 -4.61 15.60
CA GLN A 64 -16.87 -3.88 16.19
C GLN A 64 -16.29 -2.82 17.11
N ASP A 65 -16.39 -1.56 16.71
CA ASP A 65 -15.88 -0.42 17.47
C ASP A 65 -16.82 -0.10 18.65
N PRO A 66 -16.41 -0.34 19.91
CA PRO A 66 -17.29 -0.12 21.05
C PRO A 66 -17.54 1.37 21.36
N THR A 67 -16.85 2.30 20.71
CA THR A 67 -16.88 3.75 21.04
C THR A 67 -17.88 4.57 20.24
N THR A 68 -18.54 3.98 19.24
CA THR A 68 -19.51 4.69 18.41
C THR A 68 -20.92 4.44 18.92
N SER A 69 -21.72 5.51 19.03
CA SER A 69 -23.13 5.48 19.44
C SER A 69 -24.10 4.99 18.35
N TYR A 70 -23.61 4.64 17.17
CA TYR A 70 -24.42 4.08 16.09
C TYR A 70 -24.79 2.61 16.37
N SER A 71 -26.00 2.21 15.96
CA SER A 71 -26.57 0.90 16.29
C SER A 71 -25.77 -0.32 15.81
N GLN A 72 -24.83 -0.15 14.86
CA GLN A 72 -23.82 -1.15 14.50
C GLN A 72 -22.48 -0.51 14.07
N PRO A 73 -21.48 -0.42 14.95
CA PRO A 73 -20.21 0.22 14.66
C PRO A 73 -19.19 -0.73 14.04
N ILE A 74 -19.54 -1.33 12.91
CA ILE A 74 -18.64 -2.29 12.25
C ILE A 74 -17.66 -1.53 11.36
N VAL A 75 -16.37 -1.64 11.68
CA VAL A 75 -15.27 -1.13 10.87
C VAL A 75 -14.61 -2.30 10.15
N PHE A 76 -14.35 -2.12 8.85
CA PHE A 76 -13.56 -3.05 8.07
C PHE A 76 -12.16 -2.47 7.85
N TYR A 77 -11.14 -3.29 8.08
CA TYR A 77 -9.77 -2.96 7.76
C TYR A 77 -9.10 -4.10 7.02
N ALA A 78 -8.03 -3.79 6.30
CA ALA A 78 -7.15 -4.81 5.76
C ALA A 78 -5.97 -5.04 6.70
N GLU A 79 -5.77 -6.28 7.11
CA GLU A 79 -4.57 -6.74 7.80
C GLU A 79 -3.58 -7.23 6.73
N PHE A 80 -2.43 -6.57 6.65
CA PHE A 80 -1.28 -6.97 5.84
C PHE A 80 -0.35 -7.80 6.71
N ILE A 81 -0.10 -9.05 6.31
CA ILE A 81 0.80 -9.98 6.96
C ILE A 81 2.03 -10.15 6.07
N PHE A 82 3.18 -9.66 6.53
CA PHE A 82 4.44 -9.76 5.82
C PHE A 82 5.11 -11.09 6.16
N LEU A 83 5.26 -11.97 5.16
CA LEU A 83 5.61 -13.37 5.42
C LEU A 83 7.05 -13.55 5.92
N ASN A 84 8.00 -12.75 5.41
CA ASN A 84 9.40 -12.85 5.80
C ASN A 84 9.61 -12.40 7.26
N SER A 85 9.15 -11.20 7.61
CA SER A 85 9.30 -10.64 8.96
C SER A 85 8.29 -11.17 9.99
N LYS A 86 7.21 -11.82 9.52
CA LYS A 86 6.03 -12.24 10.31
C LYS A 86 5.31 -11.07 10.98
N GLN A 87 5.58 -9.84 10.57
CA GLN A 87 4.96 -8.65 11.10
C GLN A 87 3.61 -8.39 10.44
N LYS A 88 2.79 -7.58 11.13
CA LYS A 88 1.46 -7.21 10.71
C LYS A 88 1.32 -5.69 10.65
N ALA A 89 0.49 -5.21 9.73
CA ALA A 89 0.09 -3.82 9.65
C ALA A 89 -1.35 -3.71 9.16
N GLU A 90 -2.03 -2.62 9.52
CA GLU A 90 -3.44 -2.46 9.22
C GLU A 90 -3.73 -1.15 8.50
N SER A 91 -4.58 -1.20 7.46
CA SER A 91 -5.06 -0.03 6.74
C SER A 91 -6.58 0.01 6.67
N LYS A 92 -7.16 1.21 6.89
CA LYS A 92 -8.62 1.43 6.87
C LYS A 92 -9.18 1.38 5.45
N ASP A 93 -10.49 1.10 5.37
CA ASP A 93 -11.35 1.37 4.21
C ASP A 93 -10.98 0.64 2.92
N LEU A 94 -10.31 -0.50 3.05
CA LEU A 94 -9.96 -1.37 1.93
C LEU A 94 -10.96 -2.53 1.85
N TYR A 95 -12.20 -2.21 1.46
CA TYR A 95 -13.25 -3.23 1.38
C TYR A 95 -13.08 -4.11 0.14
N HIS A 96 -12.48 -5.30 0.26
CA HIS A 96 -12.41 -6.39 -0.75
C HIS A 96 -12.08 -6.00 -2.20
N ARG A 97 -11.52 -4.81 -2.44
CA ARG A 97 -11.25 -4.28 -3.78
C ARG A 97 -9.77 -4.49 -4.09
N ILE A 98 -9.48 -5.41 -5.00
CA ILE A 98 -8.11 -5.75 -5.41
C ILE A 98 -7.30 -4.51 -5.83
N ASN A 99 -7.92 -3.58 -6.58
CA ASN A 99 -7.28 -2.34 -7.00
C ASN A 99 -6.89 -1.44 -5.82
N LYS A 100 -7.70 -1.44 -4.75
CA LYS A 100 -7.38 -0.67 -3.54
C LYS A 100 -6.24 -1.30 -2.74
N MET A 101 -6.16 -2.62 -2.71
CA MET A 101 -5.01 -3.32 -2.13
C MET A 101 -3.74 -3.02 -2.93
N ALA A 102 -3.82 -3.11 -4.26
CA ALA A 102 -2.70 -2.78 -5.15
C ALA A 102 -2.24 -1.33 -5.00
N GLU A 103 -3.16 -0.36 -4.92
CA GLU A 103 -2.84 1.05 -4.65
C GLU A 103 -2.04 1.21 -3.35
N VAL A 104 -2.39 0.49 -2.28
CA VAL A 104 -1.69 0.58 -0.99
C VAL A 104 -0.29 -0.01 -1.12
N VAL A 105 -0.17 -1.19 -1.75
CA VAL A 105 1.11 -1.87 -2.00
C VAL A 105 2.07 -0.96 -2.79
N VAL A 106 1.58 -0.28 -3.84
CA VAL A 106 2.37 0.67 -4.64
C VAL A 106 2.70 1.95 -3.87
N LYS A 107 1.71 2.56 -3.20
CA LYS A 107 1.92 3.83 -2.46
C LYS A 107 2.92 3.65 -1.31
N ALA A 108 2.87 2.51 -0.63
CA ALA A 108 3.82 2.16 0.42
C ALA A 108 5.18 1.70 -0.13
N LYS A 109 5.32 1.57 -1.46
CA LYS A 109 6.53 1.13 -2.16
C LYS A 109 7.04 -0.20 -1.62
N LEU A 110 6.12 -1.14 -1.34
CA LEU A 110 6.47 -2.42 -0.70
C LEU A 110 7.29 -3.33 -1.61
N PHE A 111 7.32 -3.05 -2.91
CA PHE A 111 8.19 -3.73 -3.87
C PHE A 111 9.13 -2.73 -4.55
N LYS A 112 10.33 -3.19 -4.84
CA LYS A 112 11.33 -2.48 -5.61
C LYS A 112 11.95 -3.46 -6.60
N ASP A 113 11.99 -3.06 -7.87
CA ASP A 113 12.54 -3.88 -8.95
C ASP A 113 11.92 -5.29 -9.02
N GLY A 114 10.62 -5.39 -8.71
CA GLY A 114 9.85 -6.63 -8.75
C GLY A 114 10.03 -7.55 -7.55
N VAL A 115 10.78 -7.16 -6.52
CA VAL A 115 11.05 -7.92 -5.29
C VAL A 115 10.56 -7.13 -4.07
N ILE A 116 10.19 -7.80 -2.98
CA ILE A 116 9.77 -7.11 -1.76
C ILE A 116 10.92 -6.27 -1.18
N ASP A 117 10.61 -5.02 -0.81
CA ASP A 117 11.54 -4.07 -0.18
C ASP A 117 11.34 -4.11 1.34
N GLU A 118 12.22 -4.82 2.04
CA GLU A 118 12.15 -5.02 3.50
C GLU A 118 12.28 -3.71 4.30
N GLU A 119 12.96 -2.71 3.74
CA GLU A 119 13.04 -1.38 4.37
C GLU A 119 11.69 -0.67 4.26
N ALA A 120 11.03 -0.74 3.10
CA ALA A 120 9.68 -0.23 2.93
C ALA A 120 8.66 -0.96 3.81
N VAL A 121 8.77 -2.28 3.94
CA VAL A 121 7.96 -3.08 4.88
C VAL A 121 8.15 -2.57 6.30
N SER A 122 9.40 -2.44 6.76
CA SER A 122 9.71 -1.98 8.11
C SER A 122 9.12 -0.59 8.39
N ARG A 123 9.22 0.34 7.43
CA ARG A 123 8.58 1.67 7.55
C ARG A 123 7.07 1.58 7.57
N TYR A 124 6.48 0.74 6.72
CA TYR A 124 5.03 0.58 6.67
C TYR A 124 4.47 0.00 7.97
N VAL A 125 5.15 -1.00 8.54
CA VAL A 125 4.83 -1.58 9.86
C VAL A 125 5.03 -0.56 10.97
N LEU A 126 6.09 0.25 10.95
CA LEU A 126 6.29 1.29 11.96
C LEU A 126 5.12 2.29 11.99
N ILE A 127 4.58 2.64 10.83
CA ILE A 127 3.49 3.63 10.70
C ILE A 127 2.11 2.99 10.97
N ASN A 128 1.90 1.75 10.52
CA ASN A 128 0.57 1.12 10.45
C ASN A 128 0.44 -0.16 11.29
N GLY A 129 1.49 -0.56 12.01
CA GLY A 129 1.57 -1.82 12.76
C GLY A 129 0.78 -1.85 14.06
N THR A 130 0.29 -0.71 14.55
CA THR A 130 -0.58 -0.67 15.73
C THR A 130 -1.99 -1.16 15.35
N PRO A 131 -2.52 -2.21 16.02
CA PRO A 131 -3.88 -2.68 15.76
C PRO A 131 -4.92 -1.58 15.96
N PHE A 132 -5.97 -1.55 15.15
CA PHE A 132 -7.06 -0.59 15.25
C PHE A 132 -7.77 -0.69 16.60
N SER A 133 -7.90 -1.91 17.16
CA SER A 133 -8.40 -2.14 18.52
C SER A 133 -7.60 -1.39 19.59
N ASP A 134 -6.29 -1.27 19.39
CA ASP A 134 -5.39 -0.69 20.37
C ASP A 134 -5.38 0.84 20.27
N ARG A 135 -5.58 1.38 19.05
CA ARG A 135 -5.68 2.83 18.81
C ARG A 135 -6.92 3.48 19.46
N ILE A 136 -7.94 2.69 19.79
CA ILE A 136 -9.15 3.16 20.49
C ILE A 136 -8.90 3.36 21.99
N ARG A 137 -7.98 2.60 22.61
CA ARG A 137 -7.69 2.70 24.06
C ARG A 137 -6.87 3.93 24.45
N VAL A 138 -6.30 4.65 23.48
CA VAL A 138 -5.38 5.79 23.70
C VAL A 138 -6.06 7.14 23.42
N ARG A 139 -7.38 7.16 23.18
CA ARG A 139 -8.18 8.38 23.05
C ARG A 139 -9.10 8.53 24.26
#